data_AF-A0A524MRK6-F1
#
_entry.id   AF-A0A524MRK6-F1
#
_cell.length_a   1.000
_cell.length_b   1.000
_cell.length_c   1.000
_cell.angle_alpha   90.00
_cell.angle_beta   90.00
_cell.angle_gamma   90.00
#
_symmetry.space_group_name_H-M   'P 1'
#
loop_
_entity.id
_entity.type
_entity.pdbx_description
1 polymer ?
#
loop_
_entity_poly.entity_id
_entity_poly.type
_entity_poly.pdbx_seq_one_letter_code
_entity_poly.pdbx_strand_id
1 'polypeptide(L)' 'MKDPRDIIIAPIVSEKSYALIETGVYTFKVSPKASKPEIRDAV' A
#
# COMPACT_ATOMS: atom_id res chain seq x y z
N MET A 1 -12.28 13.51 -4.39
CA MET A 1 -11.29 12.42 -4.51
C MET A 1 -10.00 12.93 -3.89
N LYS A 2 -9.42 12.23 -2.90
CA LYS A 2 -8.09 12.56 -2.36
C LYS A 2 -7.03 12.15 -3.38
N ASP A 3 -5.88 12.81 -3.41
CA ASP A 3 -4.79 12.37 -4.29
C ASP A 3 -4.27 11.02 -3.80
N PRO A 4 -4.13 9.99 -4.67
CA PRO A 4 -3.53 8.72 -4.29
C PRO A 4 -2.15 8.83 -3.62
N ARG A 5 -1.38 9.87 -3.97
CA ARG A 5 -0.06 10.15 -3.38
C ARG A 5 -0.14 10.62 -1.93
N ASP A 6 -1.29 11.08 -1.47
CA ASP A 6 -1.55 11.37 -0.06
C ASP A 6 -1.85 10.10 0.75
N ILE A 7 -2.18 8.99 0.07
CA ILE A 7 -2.58 7.72 0.68
C ILE A 7 -1.41 6.73 0.67
N ILE A 8 -0.75 6.53 -0.48
CA ILE A 8 0.38 5.60 -0.65
C ILE A 8 1.70 6.36 -0.48
N ILE A 9 2.42 6.11 0.62
CA ILE A 9 3.62 6.87 0.98
C ILE A 9 4.87 6.26 0.36
N ALA A 10 5.07 4.95 0.51
CA ALA A 10 6.23 4.23 0.00
C ALA A 10 5.98 2.71 -0.03
N PRO A 11 6.64 1.94 -0.91
CA PRO A 11 6.64 0.48 -0.82
C PRO A 11 7.39 0.02 0.44
N ILE A 12 6.97 -1.11 1.00
CA ILE A 12 7.73 -1.77 2.07
C ILE A 12 8.66 -2.78 1.44
N VAL A 13 9.97 -2.60 1.62
CA VAL A 13 11.01 -3.50 1.09
C VAL A 13 11.62 -4.29 2.24
N SER A 14 11.40 -5.60 2.24
CA SER A 14 11.85 -6.55 3.27
C SER A 14 11.79 -7.96 2.70
N GLU A 15 12.53 -8.91 3.30
CA GLU A 15 12.44 -10.33 2.91
C GLU A 15 10.99 -10.84 2.91
N LYS A 16 10.21 -10.44 3.93
CA LYS A 16 8.79 -10.79 4.03
C LYS A 16 7.94 -10.20 2.90
N SER A 17 8.18 -8.95 2.50
CA SER A 17 7.40 -8.36 1.42
C SER A 17 7.72 -8.99 0.07
N TYR A 18 8.99 -9.35 -0.18
CA TYR A 18 9.35 -10.12 -1.36
C TYR A 18 8.69 -11.51 -1.39
N ALA A 19 8.65 -12.23 -0.27
CA ALA A 19 7.97 -13.52 -0.20
C ALA A 19 6.46 -13.44 -0.52
N LEU A 20 5.81 -12.33 -0.17
CA LEU A 20 4.39 -12.10 -0.43
C LEU A 20 4.09 -11.77 -1.90
N ILE A 21 5.04 -11.16 -2.62
CA ILE A 21 4.89 -10.81 -4.04
C ILE A 21 4.65 -12.06 -4.90
N GLU A 22 5.32 -13.19 -4.60
CA GLU A 22 5.10 -14.48 -5.28
C GLU A 22 3.64 -14.97 -5.17
N THR A 23 2.89 -14.50 -4.17
CA THR A 23 1.47 -14.80 -3.97
C THR A 23 0.54 -13.67 -4.43
N GLY A 24 1.05 -12.67 -5.14
CA GLY A 24 0.28 -11.51 -5.62
C GLY A 24 -0.06 -10.48 -4.53
N VAL A 25 0.63 -10.53 -3.39
CA VAL A 25 0.40 -9.61 -2.26
C VAL A 25 1.50 -8.56 -2.19
N TYR A 26 1.12 -7.29 -2.37
CA TYR A 26 2.02 -6.13 -2.34
C TYR A 26 1.82 -5.32 -1.06
N THR A 27 2.91 -4.78 -0.50
CA THR A 27 2.88 -4.07 0.79
C THR A 27 3.39 -2.64 0.67
N PHE A 28 2.62 -1.71 1.24
CA PHE A 28 2.91 -0.28 1.21
C PHE A 28 2.78 0.31 2.61
N LYS A 29 3.60 1.32 2.90
CA LYS A 29 3.37 2.26 3.98
C LYS A 29 2.30 3.24 3.51
N VAL A 30 1.21 3.34 4.26
CA VAL A 30 0.07 4.19 3.94
C VAL A 30 -0.18 5.24 5.04
N SER A 31 -0.97 6.26 4.71
CA SER A 31 -1.43 7.24 5.71
C SER A 31 -2.21 6.55 6.83
N PRO A 32 -1.91 6.79 8.13
CA PRO A 32 -2.65 6.21 9.24
C PRO A 32 -4.14 6.59 9.29
N LYS A 33 -4.52 7.65 8.57
CA LYS A 33 -5.90 8.14 8.47
C LYS A 33 -6.67 7.53 7.28
N ALA A 34 -6.02 6.73 6.44
CA ALA A 34 -6.66 6.12 5.27
C ALA A 34 -7.45 4.87 5.65
N SER A 35 -8.67 4.77 5.14
CA SER A 35 -9.52 3.59 5.24
C SER A 35 -9.18 2.56 4.16
N LYS A 36 -9.59 1.30 4.35
CA LYS A 36 -9.37 0.23 3.36
C LYS A 36 -9.97 0.53 1.97
N PRO A 37 -11.19 1.10 1.84
CA PRO A 37 -11.70 1.52 0.54
C PRO A 37 -10.83 2.58 -0.13
N GLU A 38 -10.39 3.61 0.61
CA GLU A 38 -9.50 4.65 0.07
C GLU A 38 -8.16 4.07 -0.41
N ILE A 39 -7.59 3.11 0.34
CA ILE A 39 -6.35 2.42 -0.08
C ILE A 39 -6.58 1.64 -1.36
N ARG A 40 -7.73 0.96 -1.52
CA ARG A 40 -8.06 0.22 -2.74
C ARG A 40 -8.20 1.15 -3.94
N ASP A 41 -8.82 2.32 -3.76
CA ASP A 41 -9.03 3.28 -4.85
C ASP A 41 -7.72 4.01 -5.25
N ALA A 42 -6.71 3.98 -4.38
CA ALA A 42 -5.42 4.65 -4.58
C ALA A 42 -4.35 3.78 -5.27
N VAL A 43 -4.62 2.49 -5.50
CA VAL A 43 -3.72 1.50 -6.13
C VAL A 43 -4.22 1.19 -7.53
#